data_AF-A0A3R8RE18-F1
#
_entry.id   AF-A0A3R8RE18-F1
#
_cell.length_a   1.000
_cell.length_b   1.000
_cell.length_c   1.000
_cell.angle_alpha   90.00
_cell.angle_beta   90.00
_cell.angle_gamma   90.00
#
_symmetry.space_group_name_H-M   'P 1'
#
loop_
_entity.id
_entity.type
_entity.pdbx_description
1 polymer ?
#
loop_
_entity_poly.entity_id
_entity_poly.type
_entity_poly.pdbx_seq_one_letter_code
_entity_poly.pdbx_strand_id
1 'polypeptide(L)' 'MSVTINTNIPEDQVTKVVHEKGPGHVYVETFYPNGLVINFDMLPDGTVKVDSNKPLKLESDGSYTPVID' A
#
# COMPACT_ATOMS: atom_id res chain seq x y z
N MET A 1 8.48 12.80 -0.15
CA MET A 1 7.87 12.30 -1.41
C MET A 1 6.65 11.50 -1.02
N SER A 2 5.51 11.72 -1.68
CA SER A 2 4.26 11.00 -1.44
C SER A 2 4.08 9.94 -2.54
N VAL A 3 3.70 8.72 -2.15
CA VAL A 3 3.25 7.69 -3.09
C VAL A 3 1.73 7.67 -3.06
N THR A 4 1.10 7.83 -4.22
CA THR A 4 -0.36 7.78 -4.38
C THR A 4 -0.73 6.53 -5.17
N ILE A 5 -1.55 5.66 -4.58
CA ILE A 5 -2.08 4.47 -5.26
C ILE A 5 -3.60 4.62 -5.38
N ASN A 6 -4.09 4.78 -6.60
CA ASN A 6 -5.50 5.00 -6.93
C ASN A 6 -6.22 3.66 -7.03
N THR A 7 -6.80 3.21 -5.92
CA THR A 7 -7.54 1.93 -5.89
C THR A 7 -9.00 2.06 -6.29
N ASN A 8 -9.54 3.29 -6.35
CA ASN A 8 -10.96 3.58 -6.53
C ASN A 8 -11.89 2.90 -5.51
N ILE A 9 -11.33 2.47 -4.36
CA ILE A 9 -12.07 1.81 -3.29
C ILE A 9 -12.19 2.78 -2.11
N PRO A 10 -13.42 3.02 -1.60
CA PRO A 10 -13.64 3.81 -0.39
C PRO A 10 -12.88 3.24 0.82
N GLU A 11 -12.30 4.11 1.64
CA GLU A 11 -11.45 3.71 2.78
C GLU A 11 -12.21 2.88 3.83
N ASP A 12 -13.52 3.10 3.99
CA ASP A 12 -14.39 2.35 4.89
C ASP A 12 -14.56 0.87 4.49
N GLN A 13 -14.21 0.51 3.25
CA GLN A 13 -14.23 -0.87 2.75
C GLN A 13 -12.86 -1.55 2.87
N VAL A 14 -11.83 -0.84 3.35
CA VAL A 14 -10.46 -1.32 3.40
C VAL A 14 -10.14 -1.84 4.80
N THR A 15 -9.61 -3.05 4.89
CA THR A 15 -9.11 -3.59 6.16
C THR A 15 -7.61 -3.31 6.28
N LYS A 16 -7.19 -2.70 7.39
CA LYS A 16 -5.78 -2.42 7.68
C LYS A 16 -5.34 -3.21 8.91
N VAL A 17 -4.22 -3.91 8.80
CA VAL A 17 -3.58 -4.62 9.91
C VAL A 17 -2.21 -4.02 10.14
N VAL A 18 -1.94 -3.58 11.37
CA VAL A 18 -0.68 -2.92 11.74
C VAL A 18 0.13 -3.86 12.62
N HIS A 19 1.39 -4.08 12.25
CA HIS A 19 2.35 -4.89 12.97
C HIS A 19 3.54 -4.03 13.41
N GLU A 20 3.74 -3.92 14.72
CA GLU A 20 4.95 -3.33 15.28
C GLU A 20 6.05 -4.40 15.34
N LYS A 21 7.05 -4.27 14.46
CA LYS A 21 8.17 -5.23 14.36
C LYS A 21 9.36 -4.84 15.25
N GLY A 22 9.37 -3.60 15.73
CA GLY A 22 10.39 -3.05 16.62
C GLY A 22 10.34 -1.53 16.69
N PRO A 23 11.24 -0.88 17.45
CA PRO A 23 11.26 0.57 17.58
C PRO A 23 11.45 1.25 16.21
N GLY A 24 10.45 2.02 15.78
CA GLY A 24 10.46 2.70 14.48
C GLY A 24 10.29 1.77 13.28
N HIS A 25 10.05 0.46 13.47
CA HIS A 25 9.75 -0.48 12.39
C HIS A 25 8.28 -0.89 12.45
N VAL A 26 7.49 -0.36 11.51
CA VAL A 26 6.06 -0.64 11.39
C VAL A 26 5.79 -1.28 10.04
N TYR A 27 5.07 -2.40 10.07
CA TYR A 27 4.59 -3.06 8.86
C TYR A 27 3.07 -3.01 8.82
N VAL A 28 2.50 -2.56 7.70
CA VAL A 28 1.05 -2.38 7.53
C VAL A 28 0.60 -3.20 6.34
N GLU A 29 -0.35 -4.10 6.56
CA GLU A 29 -1.03 -4.84 5.49
C GLU A 29 -2.39 -4.21 5.23
N THR A 30 -2.66 -3.87 3.98
CA THR A 30 -3.89 -3.24 3.54
C THR A 30 -4.62 -4.17 2.59
N PHE A 31 -5.79 -4.66 3.00
CA PHE A 31 -6.62 -5.60 2.27
C PHE A 31 -7.82 -4.87 1.68
N TYR A 32 -7.99 -5.00 0.37
CA TYR A 32 -9.09 -4.40 -0.38
C TYR A 32 -10.11 -5.48 -0.77
N PRO A 33 -11.41 -5.14 -0.86
CA PRO A 33 -12.51 -6.07 -1.16
C PRO A 33 -12.38 -6.78 -2.51
N ASN A 34 -11.63 -6.22 -3.45
CA ASN A 34 -11.36 -6.80 -4.76
C ASN A 34 -10.15 -7.77 -4.76
N GLY A 35 -9.62 -8.13 -3.59
CA GLY A 35 -8.47 -9.03 -3.45
C GLY A 35 -7.10 -8.39 -3.72
N LEU A 36 -7.06 -7.07 -3.93
CA LEU A 36 -5.80 -6.31 -3.88
C LEU A 36 -5.27 -6.29 -2.44
N VAL A 37 -3.97 -6.47 -2.31
CA VAL A 37 -3.22 -6.34 -1.05
C VAL A 37 -2.04 -5.42 -1.32
N ILE A 38 -1.89 -4.41 -0.46
CA ILE A 38 -0.76 -3.49 -0.48
C ILE A 38 -0.13 -3.49 0.91
N ASN A 39 1.16 -3.76 0.94
CA ASN A 39 1.95 -3.84 2.16
C ASN A 39 2.93 -2.68 2.22
N PHE A 40 2.99 -2.02 3.39
CA PHE A 40 3.91 -0.93 3.66
C PHE A 40 4.85 -1.34 4.78
N ASP A 41 6.15 -1.46 4.49
CA ASP A 41 7.19 -1.74 5.47
C ASP A 41 7.98 -0.46 5.73
N MET A 42 7.64 0.22 6.84
CA MET A 42 8.25 1.46 7.29
C MET A 42 9.43 1.12 8.21
N LEU A 43 10.64 1.39 7.72
CA LEU A 43 11.88 1.11 8.44
C LEU A 43 12.26 2.27 9.39
N PRO A 44 13.07 1.99 10.44
CA PRO A 44 13.47 3.02 11.40
C PRO A 44 14.28 4.19 10.82
N ASP A 45 14.89 3.99 9.65
CA ASP A 45 15.65 5.02 8.93
C ASP A 45 14.76 5.96 8.09
N GLY A 46 13.44 5.78 8.12
CA GLY A 46 12.46 6.54 7.35
C GLY A 46 12.21 6.00 5.94
N THR A 47 12.87 4.91 5.53
CA THR A 47 12.60 4.23 4.28
C THR A 47 11.23 3.54 4.35
N VAL A 48 10.40 3.74 3.34
CA VAL A 48 9.12 3.01 3.19
C VAL A 48 9.21 2.12 1.97
N LYS A 49 9.12 0.80 2.19
CA LYS A 49 8.98 -0.17 1.10
C LYS A 49 7.51 -0.44 0.87
N VAL A 50 7.10 -0.45 -0.38
CA VAL A 50 5.73 -0.73 -0.79
C VAL A 50 5.74 -1.98 -1.66
N ASP A 51 4.94 -2.97 -1.27
CA ASP A 51 4.75 -4.22 -2.01
C ASP A 51 3.27 -4.37 -2.36
N SER A 52 2.97 -4.88 -3.55
CA SER A 52 1.58 -5.13 -3.97
C SER A 52 1.48 -6.49 -4.65
N ASN A 53 0.42 -7.22 -4.31
CA ASN A 53 0.14 -8.52 -4.91
C ASN A 53 -0.41 -8.43 -6.35
N LYS A 54 -0.69 -7.22 -6.84
CA LYS A 54 -1.13 -6.96 -8.22
C LYS A 54 -0.14 -6.00 -8.90
N PRO A 55 0.02 -6.10 -10.24
CA PRO A 55 0.81 -5.13 -10.97
C PRO A 55 0.25 -3.71 -10.78
N LEU A 56 1.15 -2.74 -10.67
CA LEU A 56 0.80 -1.32 -10.60
C LEU A 56 1.23 -0.64 -11.90
N LYS A 57 0.30 0.06 -12.54
CA LYS A 57 0.57 0.92 -13.69
C LYS A 57 0.93 2.33 -13.21
N LEU A 58 2.09 2.83 -13.62
CA LEU A 58 2.48 4.22 -13.40
C LEU A 58 1.72 5.11 -14.38
N GLU A 59 1.00 6.09 -13.84
CA GLU A 59 0.27 7.09 -14.61
C GLU A 59 1.12 8.35 -14.85
N SER A 60 0.70 9.19 -15.81
CA SER A 60 1.43 10.39 -16.22
C SER A 60 1.56 11.45 -15.12
N ASP A 61 0.69 11.42 -14.11
CA ASP A 61 0.73 12.31 -12.95
C ASP A 61 1.62 11.79 -11.80
N GLY A 62 2.29 10.64 -12.01
CA GLY A 62 3.16 10.00 -11.02
C GLY A 62 2.43 9.14 -9.99
N SER A 63 1.11 8.99 -10.11
CA SER A 63 0.32 8.05 -9.31
C SER A 63 0.40 6.63 -9.87
N TYR A 64 -0.01 5.65 -9.07
CA TYR A 64 -0.06 4.25 -9.46
C TYR A 64 -1.50 3.75 -9.46
N THR A 65 -1.91 3.01 -10.49
CA THR A 65 -3.21 2.35 -10.54
C THR A 65 -3.02 0.83 -10.55
N PRO A 66 -3.65 0.06 -9.65
CA PRO A 66 -3.62 -1.39 -9.72
C PRO A 66 -4.24 -1.92 -11.01
N VAL A 67 -3.59 -2.87 -11.66
CA VAL A 67 -4.13 -3.60 -12.81
C VAL A 67 -4.89 -4.81 -12.29
N ILE A 68 -6.21 -4.80 -12.50
CA ILE A 68 -7.15 -5.79 -11.99
C ILE A 68 -7.97 -6.29 -13.19
N ASP A 69 -7.97 -7.60 -13.41
CA ASP A 69 -8.80 -8.27 -14.44
C ASP A 69 -10.25 -8.45 -13.98
#